data_AF-A0A323TD97-F1
#
_entry.id   AF-A0A323TD97-F1
#
_cell.length_a   1.000
_cell.length_b   1.000
_cell.length_c   1.000
_cell.angle_alpha   90.00
_cell.angle_beta   90.00
_cell.angle_gamma   90.00
#
_symmetry.space_group_name_H-M   'P 1'
#
loop_
_entity.id
_entity.type
_entity.pdbx_description
1 polymer ?
#
loop_
_entity_poly.entity_id
_entity_poly.type
_entity_poly.pdbx_seq_one_letter_code
_entity_poly.pdbx_strand_id
1 'polypeptide(L)' 'MKVNFGNVAKSYANYRNDLPVELLDSLKLRGIDFLNRRVADLGSGTGVLSRALHKAGAEVIGVEPSTELL' A
#
# COMPACT_ATOMS: atom_id res chain seq x y z
N MET A 1 14.77 5.16 24.12
CA MET A 1 14.04 3.96 23.63
C MET A 1 13.88 4.10 22.13
N LYS A 2 14.36 3.13 21.34
CA LYS A 2 14.26 3.19 19.87
C LYS A 2 12.96 2.49 19.45
N VAL A 3 12.06 3.21 18.78
CA VAL A 3 10.81 2.64 18.27
C VAL A 3 11.11 1.70 17.10
N ASN A 4 10.60 0.47 17.14
CA ASN A 4 10.69 -0.50 16.05
C ASN A 4 9.28 -1.01 15.71
N PHE A 5 8.80 -0.67 14.52
CA PHE A 5 7.46 -1.06 14.03
C PHE A 5 7.39 -2.53 13.59
N GLY A 6 8.51 -3.17 13.25
CA GLY A 6 8.56 -4.58 12.89
C GLY A 6 8.06 -5.51 14.00
N ASN A 7 8.27 -5.13 15.27
CA ASN A 7 7.81 -5.90 16.43
C ASN A 7 6.28 -6.08 16.51
N VAL A 8 5.52 -5.20 15.85
CA VAL A 8 4.05 -5.23 15.85
C VAL A 8 3.48 -5.51 14.46
N ALA A 9 4.32 -5.82 13.46
CA ALA A 9 3.93 -5.99 12.07
C ALA A 9 2.78 -7.00 11.88
N LYS A 10 2.88 -8.18 12.50
CA LYS A 10 1.83 -9.22 12.44
C LYS A 10 0.51 -8.74 13.02
N SER A 11 0.53 -8.14 14.21
CA SER A 11 -0.69 -7.62 14.83
C SER A 11 -1.26 -6.46 14.00
N TYR A 12 -0.41 -5.57 13.51
CA TYR A 12 -0.83 -4.47 12.65
C TYR A 12 -1.53 -4.97 11.37
N ALA A 13 -0.99 -6.00 10.72
CA ALA A 13 -1.61 -6.61 9.54
C ALA A 13 -3.02 -7.16 9.81
N ASN A 14 -3.27 -7.69 11.01
CA ASN A 14 -4.54 -8.31 11.38
C ASN A 14 -5.63 -7.32 11.82
N TYR A 15 -5.25 -6.15 12.33
CA TYR A 15 -6.20 -5.19 12.93
C TYR A 15 -6.29 -3.86 12.18
N ARG A 16 -5.45 -3.65 11.18
CA ARG A 16 -5.50 -2.47 10.32
C ARG A 16 -6.82 -2.42 9.57
N ASN A 17 -7.45 -1.24 9.53
CA ASN A 17 -8.55 -0.99 8.61
C ASN A 17 -8.08 -1.16 7.17
N ASP A 18 -8.88 -1.89 6.39
CA ASP A 18 -8.68 -2.01 4.95
C ASP A 18 -8.66 -0.63 4.28
N LEU A 19 -8.00 -0.59 3.12
CA LEU A 19 -8.09 0.57 2.24
C LEU A 19 -9.57 0.76 1.86
N PRO A 20 -10.15 1.96 2.05
CA PRO A 20 -11.51 2.22 1.59
C PRO A 20 -11.62 1.87 0.11
N VAL A 21 -12.65 1.09 -0.23
CA VAL A 21 -12.88 0.61 -1.61
C VAL A 21 -12.99 1.81 -2.57
N GLU A 22 -13.53 2.92 -2.07
CA GLU A 22 -13.81 4.14 -2.80
C GLU A 22 -12.56 4.97 -3.11
N LEU A 23 -11.39 4.65 -2.54
CA LEU A 23 -10.19 5.48 -2.71
C LEU A 23 -9.83 5.63 -4.19
N LEU A 24 -9.67 4.50 -4.89
CA LEU A 24 -9.23 4.51 -6.29
C LEU A 24 -10.31 5.07 -7.21
N ASP A 25 -11.58 4.78 -6.94
CA ASP A 25 -12.71 5.36 -7.68
C ASP A 25 -12.75 6.88 -7.54
N SER A 26 -12.48 7.39 -6.33
CA SER A 26 -12.44 8.83 -6.07
C SER A 26 -11.28 9.53 -6.80
N LEU A 27 -10.14 8.86 -6.98
CA LEU A 27 -9.01 9.36 -7.76
C LEU A 27 -9.35 9.38 -9.26
N LYS A 28 -10.01 8.32 -9.74
CA LYS A 28 -10.45 8.22 -11.13
C LYS A 28 -11.43 9.34 -11.51
N LEU A 29 -12.35 9.70 -10.62
CA LEU A 29 -13.25 10.85 -10.81
C LEU A 29 -12.52 12.19 -10.95
N ARG A 30 -11.27 12.28 -10.47
CA ARG A 30 -10.40 13.45 -10.59
C ARG A 30 -9.44 13.34 -11.79
N GLY A 31 -9.64 12.37 -12.67
CA GLY A 31 -8.79 12.13 -13.84
C GLY A 31 -7.46 11.43 -13.52
N ILE A 32 -7.35 10.82 -12.33
CA ILE A 32 -6.16 10.08 -11.91
C ILE A 32 -6.48 8.59 -12.03
N ASP A 33 -5.95 7.95 -13.07
CA ASP A 33 -5.99 6.49 -13.25
C ASP A 33 -4.59 5.87 -13.12
N PHE A 34 -4.57 4.54 -13.01
CA PHE A 34 -3.36 3.77 -12.79
C PHE A 34 -3.08 2.73 -13.88
N LEU A 35 -3.92 2.66 -14.92
CA LEU A 35 -3.75 1.69 -16.00
C LEU A 35 -2.44 1.94 -16.75
N ASN A 36 -1.58 0.92 -16.81
CA ASN A 36 -0.24 0.97 -17.42
C ASN A 36 0.67 2.05 -16.83
N ARG A 37 0.41 2.50 -15.59
CA ARG A 37 1.27 3.47 -14.88
C ARG A 37 2.30 2.72 -14.05
N ARG A 38 3.51 3.29 -13.97
CA ARG A 38 4.54 2.85 -13.03
C ARG A 38 4.38 3.62 -11.73
N VAL A 39 4.31 2.91 -10.60
CA VAL A 39 4.08 3.50 -9.27
C VAL A 39 5.13 3.01 -8.29
N ALA A 40 5.68 3.93 -7.50
CA ALA A 40 6.48 3.60 -6.32
C ALA A 40 5.65 3.84 -5.05
N ASP A 41 5.37 2.78 -4.30
CA ASP A 41 4.65 2.82 -3.02
C ASP A 41 5.65 2.88 -1.86
N LEU A 42 5.88 4.08 -1.34
CA LEU A 42 6.89 4.35 -0.31
C LEU A 42 6.32 4.10 1.09
N GLY A 43 6.98 3.25 1.88
CA GLY A 43 6.42 2.75 3.14
C GLY A 43 5.27 1.79 2.87
N SER A 44 5.45 0.88 1.92
CA SER A 44 4.38 -0.01 1.46
C SER A 44 3.84 -0.91 2.57
N GLY A 45 4.60 -1.08 3.67
CA GLY A 45 4.27 -1.99 4.76
C GLY A 45 3.93 -3.36 4.20
N THR A 46 2.83 -3.93 4.68
CA THR A 46 2.30 -5.23 4.22
C THR A 46 1.65 -5.20 2.83
N GLY A 47 1.84 -4.15 2.05
CA GLY A 47 1.48 -4.07 0.62
C GLY A 47 0.00 -3.81 0.32
N VAL A 48 -0.78 -3.26 1.26
CA VAL A 48 -2.22 -3.02 1.07
C VAL A 48 -2.50 -2.10 -0.12
N LEU A 49 -1.84 -0.94 -0.17
CA LEU A 49 -2.00 0.01 -1.27
C LEU A 49 -1.40 -0.54 -2.57
N SER A 50 -0.21 -1.12 -2.49
CA SER A 50 0.45 -1.80 -3.62
C SER A 50 -0.47 -2.78 -4.34
N ARG A 51 -1.18 -3.67 -3.62
CA ARG A 51 -2.14 -4.61 -4.21
C ARG A 51 -3.33 -3.90 -4.86
N ALA A 52 -3.85 -2.85 -4.25
CA ALA A 52 -4.97 -2.10 -4.80
C ALA A 52 -4.57 -1.40 -6.11
N LEU A 53 -3.40 -0.77 -6.15
CA LEU A 53 -2.84 -0.13 -7.34
C LEU A 53 -2.58 -1.15 -8.46
N HIS A 54 -2.01 -2.32 -8.13
CA HIS A 54 -1.78 -3.36 -9.11
C HIS A 54 -3.09 -3.89 -9.72
N LYS A 55 -4.14 -4.09 -8.90
CA LYS A 55 -5.48 -4.45 -9.39
C LYS A 55 -6.09 -3.38 -10.29
N ALA A 56 -5.72 -2.10 -10.11
CA ALA A 56 -6.12 -1.00 -10.99
C ALA A 56 -5.28 -0.87 -12.27
N GLY A 57 -4.36 -1.82 -12.53
CA GLY A 57 -3.56 -1.89 -13.75
C GLY A 57 -2.19 -1.23 -13.67
N ALA A 58 -1.72 -0.87 -12.47
CA ALA A 58 -0.38 -0.34 -12.28
C ALA A 58 0.71 -1.42 -12.29
N GLU A 59 1.89 -1.04 -12.75
CA GLU A 59 3.16 -1.70 -12.43
C GLU A 59 3.73 -1.07 -11.16
N VAL A 60 3.77 -1.83 -10.06
CA VAL A 60 4.05 -1.27 -8.72
C VAL A 60 5.37 -1.79 -8.17
N ILE A 61 6.18 -0.87 -7.64
CA ILE A 61 7.35 -1.16 -6.82
C ILE A 61 7.04 -0.71 -5.39
N GLY A 62 6.97 -1.66 -4.45
CA GLY A 62 6.85 -1.36 -3.02
C GLY A 62 8.23 -1.14 -2.39
N VAL A 63 8.35 -0.11 -1.56
CA VAL A 63 9.58 0.21 -0.81
C VAL A 63 9.26 0.18 0.67
N GLU A 64 9.84 -0.77 1.41
CA GLU A 64 9.63 -0.92 2.85
C GLU A 64 10.97 -1.25 3.54
N PRO A 65 11.43 -0.41 4.49
CA PRO A 65 12.69 -0.65 5.19
C PRO A 65 12.62 -1.78 6.24
N SER A 66 11.44 -2.11 6.78
CA SER A 66 11.28 -3.18 7.76
C SER A 66 11.06 -4.52 7.06
N THR A 67 12.02 -5.44 7.20
CA THR A 67 11.90 -6.80 6.66
C THR A 67 10.70 -7.55 7.24
N GLU A 68 10.26 -7.20 8.45
CA GLU A 68 9.09 -7.79 9.12
C GLU A 68 7.76 -7.36 8.50
N LEU A 69 7.74 -6.30 7.70
CA LEU A 69 6.55 -5.77 7.02
C LEU A 69 6.46 -6.18 5.55
N LEU A 70 7.54 -6.68 4.94
CA LEU A 70 7.55 -7.29 3.60
C LEU A 70 6.81 -8.63 3.59
#